data_AF-A0A7D9HJ84-F1
#
_entry.id   AF-A0A7D9HJ84-F1
#
_cell.length_a   1.000
_cell.length_b   1.000
_cell.length_c   1.000
_cell.angle_alpha   90.00
_cell.angle_beta   90.00
_cell.angle_gamma   90.00
#
_symmetry.space_group_name_H-M   'P 1'
#
loop_
_entity.id
_entity.type
_entity.pdbx_description
1 polymer ?
#
loop_
_entity_poly.entity_id
_entity_poly.type
_entity_poly.pdbx_seq_one_letter_code
_entity_poly.pdbx_strand_id
1 'polypeptide(L)'
;IWMCGGTIEILTCSKVGHVFRDTMPYMTGRGTAEKNIKRLVEVWLDDYKSFVYSMKSQSFLALDAGDVVERQELRKRLQCNSFSWYLQTVIPELRIPDPNPLGRGEV
;
A
#
# COMPACT_ATOMS: atom_id res chain seq x y z
N ILE A 1 6.91 -7.87 -4.68
CA ILE A 1 8.05 -8.72 -4.26
C ILE A 1 7.54 -9.90 -3.45
N TRP A 2 7.20 -9.72 -2.17
CA TRP A 2 6.65 -10.76 -1.29
C TRP A 2 5.55 -11.61 -1.93
N MET A 3 4.47 -10.95 -2.37
CA MET A 3 3.33 -11.64 -2.97
C MET A 3 3.68 -12.39 -4.26
N CYS A 4 4.81 -12.12 -4.91
CA CYS A 4 5.19 -12.75 -6.18
C CYS A 4 6.43 -13.65 -6.04
N GLY A 5 6.69 -14.17 -4.83
CA GLY A 5 7.73 -15.18 -4.59
C GLY A 5 9.11 -14.64 -4.22
N GLY A 6 9.29 -13.32 -4.13
CA GLY A 6 10.54 -12.73 -3.64
C GLY A 6 10.51 -12.42 -2.14
N THR A 7 11.67 -12.09 -1.56
CA THR A 7 11.81 -11.65 -0.17
C THR A 7 12.39 -10.23 -0.09
N ILE A 8 12.23 -9.58 1.06
CA ILE A 8 12.86 -8.29 1.37
C ILE A 8 13.65 -8.47 2.66
N GLU A 9 14.95 -8.15 2.62
CA GLU A 9 15.87 -8.36 3.72
C GLU A 9 16.62 -7.07 4.07
N ILE A 10 16.87 -6.86 5.35
CA ILE A 10 17.71 -5.76 5.85
C ILE A 10 19.05 -6.37 6.27
N LEU A 11 20.10 -6.15 5.47
CA LEU A 11 21.44 -6.65 5.76
C LEU A 11 22.18 -5.73 6.72
N THR A 12 22.34 -6.17 7.97
CA THR A 12 22.94 -5.35 9.04
C THR A 12 24.41 -5.01 8.79
N CYS A 13 25.15 -5.79 8.00
CA CYS A 13 26.54 -5.53 7.64
C CYS A 13 26.71 -4.46 6.54
N SER A 14 25.67 -4.20 5.74
CA SER A 14 25.71 -3.17 4.69
C SER A 14 25.28 -1.83 5.26
N LYS A 15 26.14 -0.81 5.19
CA LYS A 15 25.90 0.49 5.80
C LYS A 15 25.87 1.60 4.74
N VAL A 16 24.73 2.29 4.66
CA VAL A 16 24.54 3.50 3.84
C VAL A 16 23.86 4.54 4.72
N GLY A 17 24.46 5.72 4.83
CA GLY A 17 23.86 6.84 5.57
C GLY A 17 22.79 7.56 4.73
N HIS A 18 21.64 7.86 5.34
CA HIS A 18 20.59 8.67 4.74
C HIS A 18 20.35 9.92 5.59
N VAL A 19 20.39 11.11 4.96
CA VAL A 19 20.02 12.37 5.63
C VAL A 19 18.52 12.52 5.56
N PHE A 20 17.83 12.14 6.64
CA PHE A 20 16.39 12.35 6.78
C PHE A 20 16.07 13.86 6.82
N ARG A 21 14.97 14.23 6.17
CA ARG A 21 14.49 15.62 6.08
C ARG A 21 13.02 15.66 6.44
N ASP A 22 12.60 16.74 7.09
CA ASP A 22 11.20 16.93 7.49
C ASP A 22 10.32 17.39 6.33
N THR A 23 10.90 18.02 5.31
CA THR A 23 10.18 18.57 4.16
C THR A 23 10.83 18.16 2.83
N MET A 24 9.99 18.05 1.80
CA MET A 24 10.47 17.77 0.45
C MET A 24 11.11 19.03 -0.16
N PRO A 25 12.36 18.97 -0.65
CA PRO A 25 13.08 20.13 -1.18
C PRO A 25 12.64 20.53 -2.59
N TYR A 26 11.73 19.77 -3.20
CA TYR A 26 11.21 20.00 -4.55
C TYR A 26 9.69 19.97 -4.54
N MET A 27 9.11 20.70 -5.50
CA MET A 27 7.67 20.71 -5.71
C MET A 27 7.25 19.42 -6.42
N THR A 28 6.44 18.62 -5.75
CA THR A 28 5.69 17.55 -6.42
C THR A 28 4.36 18.11 -6.92
N GLY A 29 3.88 17.64 -8.07
CA GLY A 29 2.52 17.98 -8.51
C GLY A 29 1.50 17.64 -7.42
N ARG A 30 0.51 18.51 -7.17
CA ARG A 30 -0.54 18.28 -6.16
C ARG A 30 -1.19 16.92 -6.40
N GLY A 31 -1.30 16.10 -5.35
CA GLY A 31 -1.96 14.80 -5.43
C GLY A 31 -1.11 13.65 -5.98
N THR A 32 0.18 13.87 -6.29
CA THR A 32 1.05 12.82 -6.88
C THR A 32 1.24 11.65 -5.92
N ALA A 33 1.51 11.93 -4.65
CA ALA A 33 1.69 10.90 -3.64
C ALA A 33 0.39 10.10 -3.43
N GLU A 34 -0.73 10.80 -3.32
CA GLU A 34 -2.05 10.22 -3.16
C GLU A 34 -2.44 9.34 -4.35
N LYS A 35 -2.14 9.80 -5.59
CA LYS A 35 -2.42 9.02 -6.80
C LYS A 35 -1.59 7.75 -6.82
N ASN A 36 -0.31 7.83 -6.47
CA ASN A 36 0.58 6.67 -6.41
C ASN A 36 0.12 5.66 -5.34
N ILE A 37 -0.32 6.14 -4.17
CA ILE A 37 -0.91 5.27 -3.14
C ILE A 37 -2.18 4.62 -3.67
N LYS A 38 -3.07 5.37 -4.32
CA LYS A 38 -4.32 4.81 -4.86
C LYS A 38 -4.07 3.74 -5.92
N ARG A 39 -3.07 3.91 -6.78
CA ARG A 39 -2.62 2.88 -7.74
C ARG A 39 -2.13 1.62 -7.04
N LEU A 40 -1.39 1.74 -5.94
CA LEU A 40 -0.97 0.59 -5.14
C LEU A 40 -2.18 -0.14 -4.54
N VAL A 41 -3.11 0.62 -3.96
CA VAL A 41 -4.34 0.10 -3.35
C VAL A 41 -5.16 -0.70 -4.35
N GLU A 42 -5.37 -0.18 -5.56
CA GLU A 42 -6.15 -0.85 -6.61
C GLU A 42 -5.50 -2.11 -7.20
N VAL A 43 -4.18 -2.26 -7.05
CA VAL A 43 -3.45 -3.40 -7.65
C VAL A 43 -3.15 -4.49 -6.62
N TRP A 44 -2.87 -4.14 -5.37
CA TRP A 44 -2.23 -5.07 -4.42
C TRP A 44 -3.03 -5.40 -3.17
N LEU A 45 -4.03 -4.59 -2.78
CA LEU A 45 -4.70 -4.76 -1.48
C LEU A 45 -5.98 -5.62 -1.53
N ASP A 46 -6.39 -6.12 -2.70
CA ASP A 46 -7.59 -6.95 -2.85
C ASP A 46 -8.80 -6.32 -2.11
N ASP A 47 -9.58 -7.11 -1.37
CA ASP A 47 -10.73 -6.63 -0.61
C ASP A 47 -10.35 -5.73 0.59
N TYR A 48 -9.08 -5.78 1.03
CA TYR A 48 -8.59 -4.94 2.12
C TYR A 48 -8.45 -3.46 1.72
N LYS A 49 -8.58 -3.15 0.42
CA LYS A 49 -8.69 -1.76 -0.03
C LYS A 49 -9.87 -1.01 0.61
N SER A 50 -10.93 -1.73 0.98
CA SER A 50 -12.09 -1.16 1.68
C SER A 50 -11.70 -0.50 3.00
N PHE A 51 -10.78 -1.10 3.77
CA PHE A 51 -10.25 -0.49 4.99
C PHE A 51 -9.54 0.83 4.70
N VAL A 52 -8.65 0.85 3.69
CA VAL A 52 -7.96 2.07 3.28
C VAL A 52 -8.97 3.14 2.88
N TYR A 53 -9.96 2.81 2.07
CA TYR A 53 -10.99 3.76 1.66
C TYR A 53 -11.86 4.24 2.80
N SER A 54 -12.12 3.42 3.81
CA SER A 54 -12.87 3.85 4.99
C SER A 54 -12.13 4.84 5.89
N MET A 55 -10.79 4.90 5.81
CA MET A 55 -9.94 5.75 6.65
C MET A 55 -9.42 7.00 5.93
N LYS A 56 -9.61 7.11 4.62
CA LYS A 56 -9.06 8.21 3.82
C LYS A 56 -10.05 9.35 3.64
N SER A 57 -9.53 10.54 3.35
CA SER A 57 -10.33 11.74 3.12
C SER A 57 -11.21 11.62 1.86
N GLN A 58 -12.27 12.42 1.80
CA GLN A 58 -13.13 12.48 0.61
C GLN A 58 -12.36 12.89 -0.66
N SER A 59 -11.34 13.75 -0.51
CA SER A 59 -10.46 14.15 -1.62
C SER A 59 -9.66 12.97 -2.19
N PHE A 60 -9.23 12.02 -1.35
CA PHE A 60 -8.56 10.80 -1.79
C PHE A 60 -9.53 9.84 -2.48
N LEU A 61 -10.77 9.74 -1.98
CA LEU A 61 -11.81 8.91 -2.59
C LEU A 61 -12.21 9.41 -3.98
N ALA A 62 -12.28 10.73 -4.17
CA ALA A 62 -12.57 11.35 -5.46
C ALA A 62 -11.39 11.31 -6.46
N LEU A 63 -10.17 11.02 -6.00
CA LEU A 63 -8.98 11.02 -6.85
C LEU A 63 -9.03 9.89 -7.90
N ASP A 64 -8.70 10.17 -9.14
CA ASP A 64 -8.53 9.11 -10.15
C ASP A 64 -7.14 8.45 -10.04
N ALA A 65 -7.13 7.12 -9.86
CA ALA A 65 -5.91 6.31 -9.87
C ALA A 65 -5.25 6.28 -11.27
N GLY A 66 -6.02 6.55 -12.33
CA GLY A 66 -5.67 6.30 -13.71
C GLY A 66 -5.62 4.80 -14.04
N ASP A 67 -5.20 4.48 -15.25
CA ASP A 67 -5.14 3.09 -15.71
C ASP A 67 -4.07 2.28 -14.96
N VAL A 68 -4.49 1.12 -14.43
CA VAL A 68 -3.66 0.15 -13.71
C VAL A 68 -3.72 -1.26 -14.32
N VAL A 69 -4.36 -1.43 -15.48
CA VAL A 69 -4.58 -2.74 -16.13
C VAL A 69 -3.26 -3.48 -16.35
N GLU A 70 -2.24 -2.82 -16.89
CA GLU A 70 -0.92 -3.43 -17.12
C GLU A 70 -0.33 -4.05 -15.83
N ARG A 71 -0.56 -3.40 -14.68
CA ARG A 71 -0.06 -3.86 -13.38
C ARG A 71 -0.86 -5.02 -12.83
N GLN A 72 -2.18 -5.00 -13.03
CA GLN A 72 -3.04 -6.13 -12.69
C GLN A 72 -2.71 -7.35 -13.54
N GLU A 73 -2.46 -7.17 -14.84
CA GLU A 73 -2.02 -8.24 -15.74
C GLU A 73 -0.65 -8.79 -15.36
N LEU A 74 0.31 -7.93 -15.00
CA LEU A 74 1.60 -8.37 -14.50
C LEU A 74 1.45 -9.25 -13.27
N ARG A 75 0.60 -8.84 -12.31
CA ARG A 75 0.31 -9.63 -11.10
C ARG A 75 -0.26 -11.00 -11.43
N LYS A 76 -1.15 -11.08 -12.44
CA LYS A 76 -1.70 -12.35 -12.94
C LYS A 76 -0.63 -13.22 -13.61
N ARG A 77 0.18 -12.65 -14.51
CA ARG A 77 1.25 -13.36 -15.22
C ARG A 77 2.29 -13.96 -14.28
N LEU A 78 2.63 -13.24 -13.22
CA LEU A 78 3.57 -13.70 -12.18
C LEU A 78 2.94 -14.64 -11.14
N GLN A 79 1.64 -14.95 -11.28
CA GLN A 79 0.90 -15.83 -10.35
C GLN A 79 1.07 -15.40 -8.89
N CYS A 80 1.03 -14.09 -8.64
CA CYS A 80 1.24 -13.58 -7.29
C CYS A 80 0.12 -14.00 -6.34
N ASN A 81 0.48 -14.29 -5.10
CA ASN A 81 -0.40 -14.54 -3.97
C ASN A 81 -1.36 -13.36 -3.68
N SER A 82 -2.39 -13.63 -2.89
CA SER A 82 -3.34 -12.62 -2.40
C SER A 82 -2.75 -11.76 -1.27
N PHE A 83 -3.38 -10.62 -1.01
CA PHE A 83 -2.99 -9.77 0.12
C PHE A 83 -3.31 -10.46 1.46
N SER A 84 -4.35 -11.29 1.50
CA SER A 84 -4.63 -12.15 2.67
C SER A 84 -3.46 -13.09 2.99
N TRP A 85 -2.89 -13.73 1.96
CA TRP A 85 -1.67 -14.54 2.12
C TRP A 85 -0.49 -13.71 2.64
N TYR A 86 -0.32 -12.48 2.14
CA TYR A 86 0.74 -11.58 2.62
C TYR A 86 0.58 -11.28 4.11
N LEU A 87 -0.63 -10.93 4.56
CA LEU A 87 -0.89 -10.66 5.97
C LEU A 87 -0.67 -11.88 6.85
N GLN A 88 -1.08 -13.07 6.41
CA GLN A 88 -0.95 -14.29 7.21
C GLN A 88 0.47 -14.88 7.23
N THR A 89 1.24 -14.67 6.16
CA THR A 89 2.55 -15.34 5.97
C THR A 89 3.73 -14.40 6.21
N VAL A 90 3.62 -13.14 5.78
CA VAL A 90 4.73 -12.19 5.78
C VAL A 90 4.70 -11.26 6.99
N ILE A 91 3.49 -10.85 7.43
CA ILE A 91 3.33 -9.93 8.56
C ILE A 91 2.17 -10.36 9.50
N PRO A 92 2.19 -11.61 10.03
CA PRO A 92 1.10 -12.14 10.87
C PRO A 92 0.85 -11.36 12.16
N GLU A 93 1.84 -10.59 12.63
CA GLU A 93 1.75 -9.73 13.80
C GLU A 93 0.91 -8.46 13.56
N LEU A 94 0.65 -8.10 12.30
CA LEU A 94 -0.16 -6.92 11.97
C LEU A 94 -1.62 -7.18 12.34
N ARG A 95 -2.10 -6.50 13.38
CA ARG A 95 -3.52 -6.53 13.77
C ARG A 95 -4.37 -5.84 12.71
N ILE A 96 -5.23 -6.61 12.06
CA ILE A 96 -6.19 -6.10 11.09
C ILE A 96 -7.39 -5.54 11.87
N PRO A 97 -7.82 -4.28 11.62
CA PRO A 97 -9.01 -3.72 12.25
C PRO A 97 -10.26 -4.56 11.96
N ASP A 98 -11.21 -4.56 12.90
CA ASP A 98 -12.52 -5.17 12.67
C ASP A 98 -13.17 -4.53 11.42
N PRO A 99 -13.61 -5.31 10.41
CA PRO A 99 -14.34 -4.78 9.27
C PRO A 99 -15.65 -4.05 9.66
N ASN A 100 -16.26 -4.40 10.79
CA ASN A 100 -17.52 -3.82 11.28
C ASN A 100 -17.35 -3.18 12.68
N PRO A 101 -16.51 -2.15 12.82
CA PRO A 101 -16.27 -1.55 14.13
C PRO A 101 -17.48 -0.72 14.57
N LEU A 102 -17.78 -0.73 15.87
CA LEU A 102 -18.87 0.06 16.46
C LEU A 102 -18.63 1.59 16.39
N GLY A 103 -17.38 2.03 16.16
CA GLY A 103 -17.01 3.44 15.98
C GLY A 103 -15.71 3.59 15.20
N ARG A 104 -15.52 4.74 14.54
CA ARG A 104 -14.31 5.11 13.77
C ARG A 104 -13.94 6.56 14.06
N GLY A 105 -12.67 6.84 14.36
CA GLY A 105 -12.16 8.21 14.58
C GLY A 105 -11.10 8.30 15.68
N GLU A 106 -10.62 9.51 15.94
CA GLU A 106 -9.89 9.86 17.17
C GLU A 106 -10.91 10.25 18.25
N VAL A 107 -10.65 9.87 19.49
CA VAL A 107 -11.42 10.26 20.69
C VAL A 107 -10.78 11.48 21.31
#